data_AF-A0A1Y6BKE4-F1
#
_entry.id   AF-A0A1Y6BKE4-F1
#
_cell.length_a   1.000
_cell.length_b   1.000
_cell.length_c   1.000
_cell.angle_alpha   90.00
_cell.angle_beta   90.00
_cell.angle_gamma   90.00
#
_symmetry.space_group_name_H-M   'P 1'
#
loop_
_entity.id
_entity.type
_entity.pdbx_description
1 polymer ?
#
loop_
_entity_poly.entity_id
_entity_poly.type
_entity_poly.pdbx_seq_one_letter_code
_entity_poly.pdbx_strand_id
1 'polypeptide(L)'
;MAAQHLSARDVERLLADRSPDVRIDTLEKVFEELESGGLSPREAEIAQGILERFALDVEERVREALARQIAQSPLLTRELAETLANDLAEIALPVLRHAEVLDDRFLVRVIEQKDAAKQIAISQRRRISEVVAEALVDSANVKAIVTLLRNEGAEIAEATLNKALTRYGDLPPVSEAIAERPLLPMPVVERLLHLVSEELREGLAERHRISPVVLRQLVGRAREAATLPLLKPVAGRAHDLSLFVGHLLTSNRLTASLMFRGLCAGELAFFLEAVAARCRIGSEAARQLVLEGGALGLRRIFEQARLPIALLPPFQSALAVIRACRFDDEELDPGEAEDARRELQIAVLARVFEDCSDTEEPQVDELLMQLFDQTPAAAMDEAMDRAGMPFAPV
;
A
#
# COMPACT_ATOMS: atom_id res chain seq x y z
N MET A 1 -12.92 48.92 5.94
CA MET A 1 -14.35 48.82 6.27
C MET A 1 -14.48 49.13 7.76
N ALA A 2 -15.40 50.00 8.16
CA ALA A 2 -15.53 50.42 9.55
C ALA A 2 -16.05 49.25 10.40
N ALA A 3 -15.31 48.84 11.42
CA ALA A 3 -15.73 47.85 12.40
C ALA A 3 -17.04 48.34 13.06
N GLN A 4 -18.12 47.59 12.89
CA GLN A 4 -19.39 47.91 13.54
C GLN A 4 -19.40 47.20 14.90
N HIS A 5 -18.90 47.90 15.91
CA HIS A 5 -18.92 47.45 17.30
C HIS A 5 -20.33 47.04 17.74
N LEU A 6 -20.40 46.01 18.60
CA LEU A 6 -21.66 45.55 19.19
C LEU A 6 -22.31 46.70 19.98
N SER A 7 -23.52 47.11 19.60
CA SER A 7 -24.22 48.23 20.22
C SER A 7 -25.43 47.79 21.03
N ALA A 8 -25.88 48.63 21.97
CA ALA A 8 -27.13 48.40 22.72
C ALA A 8 -28.35 48.25 21.78
N ARG A 9 -28.32 48.87 20.60
CA ARG A 9 -29.36 48.73 19.57
C ARG A 9 -29.40 47.33 18.96
N ASP A 10 -28.26 46.65 18.85
CA ASP A 10 -28.20 45.28 18.35
C ASP A 10 -28.85 44.32 19.34
N VAL A 11 -28.64 44.55 20.65
CA VAL A 11 -29.31 43.79 21.71
C VAL A 11 -30.82 44.04 21.71
N GLU A 12 -31.26 45.30 21.60
CA GLU A 12 -32.68 45.63 21.47
C GLU A 12 -33.31 45.00 20.22
N ARG A 13 -32.58 45.02 19.10
CA ARG A 13 -33.02 44.40 17.84
C ARG A 13 -33.15 42.89 17.98
N LEU A 14 -32.20 42.21 18.62
CA LEU A 14 -32.28 40.77 18.88
C LEU A 14 -33.44 40.42 19.82
N LEU A 15 -33.76 41.28 20.80
CA LEU A 15 -34.91 41.08 21.68
C LEU A 15 -36.24 41.25 20.93
N ALA A 16 -36.30 42.18 19.98
CA ALA A 16 -37.48 42.46 19.17
C ALA A 16 -37.71 41.46 18.03
N ASP A 17 -36.63 41.00 17.38
CA ASP A 17 -36.65 40.07 16.26
C ASP A 17 -35.58 38.97 16.46
N ARG A 18 -36.06 37.74 16.68
CA ARG A 18 -35.23 36.54 16.90
C ARG A 18 -35.05 35.70 15.65
N SER A 19 -35.28 36.28 14.47
CA SER A 19 -35.03 35.60 13.21
C SER A 19 -33.59 35.10 13.11
N PRO A 20 -33.33 34.05 12.31
CA PRO A 20 -31.98 33.53 12.11
C PRO A 20 -31.00 34.60 11.63
N ASP A 21 -31.44 35.49 10.74
CA ASP A 21 -30.57 36.51 10.14
C ASP A 21 -30.11 37.56 11.17
N VAL A 22 -30.98 37.97 12.12
CA VAL A 22 -30.59 38.89 13.21
C VAL A 22 -29.65 38.22 14.20
N ARG A 23 -29.85 36.92 14.46
CA ARG A 23 -28.94 36.14 15.32
C ARG A 23 -27.55 36.00 14.70
N ILE A 24 -27.48 35.74 13.40
CA ILE A 24 -26.20 35.67 12.66
C ILE A 24 -25.49 37.03 12.68
N ASP A 25 -26.19 38.14 12.40
CA ASP A 25 -25.61 39.50 12.48
C ASP A 25 -25.07 39.82 13.89
N THR A 26 -25.78 39.37 14.94
CA THR A 26 -25.33 39.56 16.33
C THR A 26 -24.11 38.70 16.64
N LEU A 27 -24.12 37.44 16.20
CA LEU A 27 -23.01 36.51 16.35
C LEU A 27 -21.73 37.08 15.70
N GLU A 28 -21.84 37.61 14.48
CA GLU A 28 -20.71 38.20 13.76
C GLU A 28 -20.08 39.36 14.54
N LYS A 29 -20.90 40.27 15.07
CA LYS A 29 -20.45 41.41 15.89
C LYS A 29 -19.82 40.98 17.22
N VAL A 30 -20.42 39.99 17.91
CA VAL A 30 -19.87 39.45 19.17
C VAL A 30 -18.50 38.83 18.91
N PHE A 31 -18.36 38.08 17.81
CA PHE A 31 -17.10 37.46 17.44
C PHE A 31 -16.03 38.51 17.09
N GLU A 32 -16.37 39.53 16.28
CA GLU A 32 -15.45 40.63 15.94
C GLU A 32 -14.94 41.36 17.19
N GLU A 33 -15.84 41.66 18.14
CA GLU A 33 -15.46 42.33 19.39
C GLU A 33 -14.54 41.46 20.24
N LEU A 34 -14.80 40.14 20.29
CA LEU A 34 -13.97 39.18 21.02
C LEU A 34 -12.58 39.02 20.38
N GLU A 35 -12.50 38.95 19.05
CA GLU A 35 -11.24 38.82 18.31
C GLU A 35 -10.40 40.10 18.34
N SER A 36 -11.03 41.27 18.45
CA SER A 36 -10.34 42.55 18.58
C SER A 36 -9.50 42.66 19.87
N GLY A 37 -9.79 41.85 20.88
CA GLY A 37 -9.08 41.84 22.17
C GLY A 37 -9.33 43.08 23.04
N GLY A 38 -10.30 43.93 22.68
CA GLY A 38 -10.65 45.15 23.42
C GLY A 38 -11.50 44.91 24.68
N LEU A 39 -11.98 43.68 24.91
CA LEU A 39 -12.86 43.33 26.01
C LEU A 39 -12.09 43.11 27.32
N SER A 40 -12.69 43.51 28.45
CA SER A 40 -12.19 43.11 29.76
C SER A 40 -12.33 41.59 29.96
N PRO A 41 -11.57 40.97 30.89
CA PRO A 41 -11.64 39.52 31.11
C PRO A 41 -13.06 39.00 31.39
N ARG A 42 -13.88 39.79 32.09
CA ARG A 42 -15.27 39.44 32.41
C ARG A 42 -16.19 39.57 31.20
N GLU A 43 -15.97 40.56 30.34
CA GLU A 43 -16.73 40.72 29.09
C GLU A 43 -16.37 39.63 28.08
N ALA A 44 -15.09 39.26 28.00
CA ALA A 44 -14.63 38.14 27.17
C ALA A 44 -15.27 36.82 27.62
N GLU A 45 -15.33 36.53 28.92
CA GLU A 45 -16.01 35.35 29.46
C GLU A 45 -17.51 35.31 29.10
N ILE A 46 -18.19 36.45 29.17
CA ILE A 46 -19.60 36.56 28.78
C ILE A 46 -19.77 36.34 27.26
N ALA A 47 -18.94 36.99 26.44
CA ALA A 47 -18.97 36.85 24.98
C ALA A 47 -18.71 35.40 24.57
N GLN A 48 -17.77 34.72 25.21
CA GLN A 48 -17.49 33.31 24.98
C GLN A 48 -18.69 32.43 25.35
N GLY A 49 -19.32 32.67 26.50
CA GLY A 49 -20.56 31.98 26.88
C GLY A 49 -21.74 32.26 25.94
N ILE A 50 -21.73 33.39 25.20
CA ILE A 50 -22.71 33.66 24.14
C ILE A 50 -22.42 32.79 22.90
N LEU A 51 -21.15 32.65 22.49
CA LEU A 51 -20.77 31.77 21.38
C LEU A 51 -21.15 30.31 21.64
N GLU A 52 -20.94 29.83 22.87
CA GLU A 52 -21.35 28.48 23.29
C GLU A 52 -22.86 28.27 23.18
N ARG A 53 -23.67 29.30 23.48
CA ARG A 53 -25.13 29.23 23.28
C ARG A 53 -25.51 29.20 21.81
N PHE A 54 -24.82 29.95 20.96
CA PHE A 54 -25.04 29.90 19.51
C PHE A 54 -24.69 28.54 18.91
N ALA A 55 -23.72 27.81 19.47
CA ALA A 55 -23.43 26.43 19.05
C ALA A 55 -24.55 25.44 19.39
N LEU A 56 -25.45 25.79 20.32
CA LEU A 56 -26.62 24.98 20.68
C LEU A 56 -27.92 25.58 20.11
N ASP A 57 -27.82 26.52 19.17
CA ASP A 57 -28.98 27.15 18.55
C ASP A 57 -29.83 26.12 17.81
N VAL A 58 -31.16 26.29 17.84
CA VAL A 58 -32.10 25.40 17.15
C VAL A 58 -32.01 25.52 15.62
N GLU A 59 -31.55 26.66 15.11
CA GLU A 59 -31.41 26.92 13.68
C GLU A 59 -30.05 26.49 13.16
N GLU A 60 -30.05 25.55 12.22
CA GLU A 60 -28.83 25.02 11.57
C GLU A 60 -27.99 26.13 10.93
N ARG A 61 -28.64 27.12 10.29
CA ARG A 61 -27.95 28.27 9.66
C ARG A 61 -27.13 29.10 10.64
N VAL A 62 -27.59 29.22 11.89
CA VAL A 62 -26.88 29.99 12.94
C VAL A 62 -25.64 29.20 13.40
N ARG A 63 -25.80 27.88 13.63
CA ARG A 63 -24.68 27.00 14.00
C ARG A 63 -23.63 26.91 12.89
N GLU A 64 -24.05 26.85 11.63
CA GLU A 64 -23.17 26.83 10.46
C GLU A 64 -22.39 28.16 10.30
N ALA A 65 -23.05 29.30 10.56
CA ALA A 65 -22.38 30.60 10.57
C ALA A 65 -21.29 30.65 11.66
N LEU A 66 -21.61 30.21 12.87
CA LEU A 66 -20.64 30.12 13.98
C LEU A 66 -19.46 29.23 13.60
N ALA A 67 -19.72 28.02 13.12
CA ALA A 67 -18.68 27.07 12.75
C ALA A 67 -17.71 27.63 11.70
N ARG A 68 -18.23 28.30 10.68
CA ARG A 68 -17.40 28.95 9.65
C ARG A 68 -16.52 30.06 10.22
N GLN A 69 -17.06 30.87 11.12
CA GLN A 69 -16.35 32.01 11.67
C GLN A 69 -15.28 31.59 12.69
N ILE A 70 -15.58 30.61 13.54
CA ILE A 70 -14.69 30.22 14.65
C ILE A 70 -13.63 29.17 14.28
N ALA A 71 -13.82 28.39 13.20
CA ALA A 71 -12.98 27.22 12.90
C ALA A 71 -11.47 27.49 12.78
N GLN A 72 -11.07 28.71 12.45
CA GLN A 72 -9.66 29.13 12.32
C GLN A 72 -9.22 30.12 13.43
N SER A 73 -10.13 30.45 14.35
CA SER A 73 -9.88 31.44 15.39
C SER A 73 -9.13 30.84 16.57
N PRO A 74 -8.19 31.57 17.20
CA PRO A 74 -7.58 31.15 18.46
C PRO A 74 -8.58 31.11 19.63
N LEU A 75 -9.77 31.68 19.45
CA LEU A 75 -10.86 31.68 20.43
C LEU A 75 -11.60 30.34 20.49
N LEU A 76 -11.34 29.43 19.55
CA LEU A 76 -11.98 28.13 19.50
C LEU A 76 -11.49 27.23 20.65
N THR A 77 -12.36 26.99 21.63
CA THR A 77 -12.10 26.00 22.68
C THR A 77 -12.27 24.58 22.16
N ARG A 78 -11.65 23.62 22.87
CA ARG A 78 -11.81 22.20 22.56
C ARG A 78 -13.27 21.78 22.69
N GLU A 79 -13.96 22.15 23.78
CA GLU A 79 -15.35 21.75 24.02
C GLU A 79 -16.29 22.25 22.90
N LEU A 80 -16.08 23.49 22.45
CA LEU A 80 -16.87 24.08 21.37
C LEU A 80 -16.56 23.43 20.02
N ALA A 81 -15.28 23.15 19.74
CA ALA A 81 -14.88 22.43 18.53
C ALA A 81 -15.48 21.03 18.47
N GLU A 82 -15.44 20.27 19.58
CA GLU A 82 -16.02 18.94 19.66
C GLU A 82 -17.55 18.96 19.51
N THR A 83 -18.21 19.98 20.06
CA THR A 83 -19.66 20.17 19.92
C THR A 83 -20.04 20.37 18.46
N LEU A 84 -19.40 21.32 17.77
CA LEU A 84 -19.67 21.63 16.36
C LEU A 84 -19.27 20.48 15.42
N ALA A 85 -18.18 19.76 15.72
CA ALA A 85 -17.74 18.64 14.91
C ALA A 85 -18.66 17.41 14.99
N ASN A 86 -19.38 17.23 16.09
CA ASN A 86 -20.37 16.16 16.26
C ASN A 86 -21.75 16.50 15.67
N ASP A 87 -21.96 17.73 15.22
CA ASP A 87 -23.20 18.17 14.57
C ASP A 87 -23.35 17.59 13.14
N LEU A 88 -24.37 18.04 12.41
CA LEU A 88 -24.58 17.74 11.00
C LEU A 88 -23.34 18.08 10.17
N ALA A 89 -23.17 17.34 9.06
CA ALA A 89 -21.99 17.46 8.22
C ALA A 89 -21.68 18.91 7.85
N GLU A 90 -22.65 19.68 7.36
CA GLU A 90 -22.48 21.08 6.91
C GLU A 90 -21.89 22.00 7.99
N ILE A 91 -22.24 21.78 9.26
CA ILE A 91 -21.76 22.54 10.41
C ILE A 91 -20.37 22.02 10.86
N ALA A 92 -20.17 20.71 10.78
CA ALA A 92 -18.93 20.07 11.21
C ALA A 92 -17.74 20.31 10.26
N LEU A 93 -17.96 20.44 8.94
CA LEU A 93 -16.87 20.48 7.95
C LEU A 93 -15.82 21.58 8.22
N PRO A 94 -16.18 22.85 8.50
CA PRO A 94 -15.20 23.90 8.73
C PRO A 94 -14.29 23.56 9.92
N VAL A 95 -14.88 23.08 11.01
CA VAL A 95 -14.17 22.74 12.25
C VAL A 95 -13.27 21.53 12.05
N LEU A 96 -13.78 20.45 11.44
CA LEU A 96 -12.99 19.25 11.15
C LEU A 96 -11.81 19.52 10.22
N ARG A 97 -11.94 20.48 9.30
CA ARG A 97 -10.88 20.84 8.35
C ARG A 97 -9.82 21.76 8.95
N HIS A 98 -10.19 22.67 9.84
CA HIS A 98 -9.31 23.78 10.25
C HIS A 98 -8.92 23.80 11.72
N ALA A 99 -9.74 23.25 12.62
CA ALA A 99 -9.50 23.37 14.05
C ALA A 99 -8.32 22.51 14.52
N GLU A 100 -7.24 23.14 14.99
CA GLU A 100 -6.04 22.46 15.52
C GLU A 100 -6.22 21.95 16.96
N VAL A 101 -7.27 22.39 17.68
CA VAL A 101 -7.54 22.00 19.07
C VAL A 101 -8.12 20.58 19.22
N LEU A 102 -8.60 19.99 18.12
CA LEU A 102 -9.11 18.63 18.06
C LEU A 102 -7.94 17.63 18.06
N ASP A 103 -7.99 16.66 18.98
CA ASP A 103 -6.98 15.62 19.07
C ASP A 103 -7.24 14.45 18.11
N ASP A 104 -6.20 13.65 17.87
CA ASP A 104 -6.26 12.51 16.96
C ASP A 104 -7.30 11.47 17.40
N ARG A 105 -7.48 11.26 18.71
CA ARG A 105 -8.47 10.31 19.24
C ARG A 105 -9.89 10.74 18.89
N PHE A 106 -10.17 12.03 18.93
CA PHE A 106 -11.45 12.59 18.51
C PHE A 106 -11.63 12.43 17.01
N LEU A 107 -10.63 12.79 16.20
CA LEU A 107 -10.70 12.67 14.74
C LEU A 107 -10.94 11.22 14.27
N VAL A 108 -10.26 10.25 14.88
CA VAL A 108 -10.49 8.81 14.61
C VAL A 108 -11.92 8.41 14.92
N ARG A 109 -12.46 8.80 16.09
CA ARG A 109 -13.88 8.53 16.43
C ARG A 109 -14.85 9.12 15.41
N VAL A 110 -14.58 10.32 14.88
CA VAL A 110 -15.42 10.93 13.84
C VAL A 110 -15.31 10.16 12.52
N ILE A 111 -14.12 9.68 12.15
CA ILE A 111 -13.92 8.85 10.95
C ILE A 111 -14.74 7.54 11.06
N GLU A 112 -14.78 6.93 12.24
CA GLU A 112 -15.51 5.69 12.53
C GLU A 112 -17.04 5.84 12.43
N GLN A 113 -17.58 7.06 12.49
CA GLN A 113 -19.01 7.33 12.27
C GLN A 113 -19.44 7.11 10.81
N LYS A 114 -18.49 6.93 9.89
CA LYS A 114 -18.71 6.65 8.45
C LYS A 114 -19.49 7.74 7.70
N ASP A 115 -19.40 8.98 8.15
CA ASP A 115 -19.86 10.14 7.38
C ASP A 115 -18.82 10.51 6.32
N ALA A 116 -19.20 10.35 5.06
CA ALA A 116 -18.30 10.56 3.93
C ALA A 116 -17.81 12.02 3.80
N ALA A 117 -18.66 13.00 4.13
CA ALA A 117 -18.29 14.42 4.01
C ALA A 117 -17.32 14.81 5.14
N LYS A 118 -17.57 14.34 6.36
CA LYS A 118 -16.66 14.55 7.50
C LYS A 118 -15.28 13.93 7.27
N GLN A 119 -15.22 12.70 6.75
CA GLN A 119 -13.95 12.04 6.41
C GLN A 119 -13.15 12.83 5.36
N ILE A 120 -13.81 13.35 4.33
CA ILE A 120 -13.18 14.22 3.33
C ILE A 120 -12.65 15.49 4.00
N ALA A 121 -13.43 16.15 4.86
CA ALA A 121 -12.95 17.35 5.57
C ALA A 121 -11.72 17.08 6.44
N ILE A 122 -11.67 15.94 7.15
CA ILE A 122 -10.49 15.54 7.94
C ILE A 122 -9.27 15.29 7.03
N SER A 123 -9.46 14.66 5.87
CA SER A 123 -8.38 14.43 4.90
C SER A 123 -7.80 15.71 4.28
N GLN A 124 -8.53 16.84 4.37
CA GLN A 124 -8.12 18.15 3.87
C GLN A 124 -7.43 19.03 4.92
N ARG A 125 -7.22 18.53 6.15
CA ARG A 125 -6.50 19.27 7.20
C ARG A 125 -5.07 19.59 6.76
N ARG A 126 -4.52 20.72 7.19
CA ARG A 126 -3.14 21.12 6.85
C ARG A 126 -2.09 20.10 7.31
N ARG A 127 -2.32 19.46 8.46
CA ARG A 127 -1.49 18.38 9.00
C ARG A 127 -2.37 17.23 9.43
N ILE A 128 -1.91 16.02 9.16
CA ILE A 128 -2.58 14.77 9.54
C ILE A 128 -1.50 13.85 10.09
N SER A 129 -1.71 13.32 11.29
CA SER A 129 -0.79 12.36 11.90
C SER A 129 -0.96 10.96 11.29
N GLU A 130 0.03 10.10 11.49
CA GLU A 130 0.01 8.72 11.00
C GLU A 130 -1.22 7.94 11.47
N VAL A 131 -1.66 8.16 12.72
CA VAL A 131 -2.83 7.48 13.32
C VAL A 131 -4.12 7.86 12.60
N VAL A 132 -4.31 9.15 12.30
CA VAL A 132 -5.49 9.64 11.59
C VAL A 132 -5.44 9.22 10.11
N ALA A 133 -4.25 9.24 9.50
CA ALA A 133 -4.04 8.77 8.14
C ALA A 133 -4.40 7.28 7.99
N GLU A 134 -3.99 6.42 8.93
CA GLU A 134 -4.37 5.02 8.93
C GLU A 134 -5.89 4.83 9.03
N ALA A 135 -6.54 5.52 9.98
CA ALA A 135 -8.00 5.45 10.13
C ALA A 135 -8.76 5.88 8.87
N LEU A 136 -8.27 6.91 8.16
CA LEU A 136 -8.84 7.34 6.88
C LEU A 136 -8.68 6.27 5.79
N VAL A 137 -7.54 5.57 5.73
CA VAL A 137 -7.34 4.45 4.79
C VAL A 137 -8.27 3.28 5.12
N ASP A 138 -8.49 2.99 6.40
CA ASP A 138 -9.41 1.93 6.83
C ASP A 138 -10.89 2.24 6.64
N SER A 139 -11.24 3.53 6.51
CA SER A 139 -12.63 3.96 6.30
C SER A 139 -13.24 3.50 4.97
N ALA A 140 -12.41 3.05 4.02
CA ALA A 140 -12.80 2.68 2.65
C ALA A 140 -13.48 3.79 1.83
N ASN A 141 -13.42 5.05 2.27
CA ASN A 141 -13.87 6.18 1.48
C ASN A 141 -12.79 6.63 0.50
N VAL A 142 -12.88 6.15 -0.74
CA VAL A 142 -11.89 6.43 -1.80
C VAL A 142 -11.64 7.93 -2.00
N LYS A 143 -12.66 8.79 -1.90
CA LYS A 143 -12.47 10.24 -2.04
C LYS A 143 -11.63 10.84 -0.92
N ALA A 144 -11.87 10.42 0.33
CA ALA A 144 -11.06 10.83 1.47
C ALA A 144 -9.63 10.29 1.37
N ILE A 145 -9.46 9.04 0.91
CA ILE A 145 -8.15 8.41 0.71
C ILE A 145 -7.33 9.16 -0.34
N VAL A 146 -7.91 9.44 -1.52
CA VAL A 146 -7.21 10.20 -2.57
C VAL A 146 -6.83 11.59 -2.09
N THR A 147 -7.72 12.25 -1.33
CA THR A 147 -7.47 13.57 -0.77
C THR A 147 -6.35 13.54 0.27
N LEU A 148 -6.32 12.54 1.14
CA LEU A 148 -5.24 12.29 2.10
C LEU A 148 -3.90 12.05 1.39
N LEU A 149 -3.88 11.22 0.35
CA LEU A 149 -2.65 10.85 -0.35
C LEU A 149 -2.02 12.05 -1.08
N ARG A 150 -2.84 12.95 -1.64
CA ARG A 150 -2.41 14.22 -2.23
C ARG A 150 -2.03 15.30 -1.21
N ASN A 151 -2.31 15.06 0.07
CA ASN A 151 -1.99 16.01 1.13
C ASN A 151 -0.50 15.90 1.50
N GLU A 152 0.28 16.89 1.09
CA GLU A 152 1.72 16.97 1.39
C GLU A 152 2.01 17.13 2.89
N GLY A 153 1.06 17.69 3.66
CA GLY A 153 1.18 17.83 5.11
C GLY A 153 0.73 16.60 5.90
N ALA A 154 0.28 15.54 5.23
CA ALA A 154 -0.06 14.29 5.88
C ALA A 154 1.17 13.41 6.10
N GLU A 155 1.39 13.05 7.36
CA GLU A 155 2.35 12.04 7.80
C GLU A 155 1.71 10.67 7.58
N ILE A 156 2.25 9.89 6.64
CA ILE A 156 1.72 8.58 6.27
C ILE A 156 2.84 7.56 6.40
N ALA A 157 2.69 6.65 7.35
CA ALA A 157 3.62 5.54 7.55
C ALA A 157 3.70 4.65 6.30
N GLU A 158 4.86 4.02 6.10
CA GLU A 158 5.08 3.08 4.99
C GLU A 158 4.06 1.93 4.99
N ALA A 159 3.75 1.39 6.18
CA ALA A 159 2.73 0.34 6.34
C ALA A 159 1.36 0.79 5.81
N THR A 160 0.98 2.05 6.06
CA THR A 160 -0.29 2.64 5.61
C THR A 160 -0.31 2.86 4.10
N LEU A 161 0.80 3.30 3.49
CA LEU A 161 0.94 3.39 2.03
C LEU A 161 0.81 2.01 1.37
N ASN A 162 1.50 1.01 1.93
CA ASN A 162 1.42 -0.38 1.47
C ASN A 162 0.00 -0.95 1.60
N LYS A 163 -0.70 -0.64 2.70
CA LYS A 163 -2.10 -1.01 2.93
C LYS A 163 -3.02 -0.38 1.89
N ALA A 164 -2.83 0.91 1.60
CA ALA A 164 -3.58 1.62 0.57
C ALA A 164 -3.35 1.03 -0.83
N LEU A 165 -2.11 0.70 -1.19
CA LEU A 165 -1.79 0.02 -2.46
C LEU A 165 -2.40 -1.38 -2.53
N THR A 166 -2.36 -2.14 -1.44
CA THR A 166 -2.88 -3.51 -1.42
C THR A 166 -4.39 -3.54 -1.59
N ARG A 167 -5.12 -2.60 -0.98
CA ARG A 167 -6.60 -2.58 -1.02
C ARG A 167 -7.19 -1.79 -2.18
N TYR A 168 -6.52 -0.72 -2.60
CA TYR A 168 -7.05 0.28 -3.52
C TYR A 168 -6.13 0.60 -4.69
N GLY A 169 -4.99 -0.08 -4.82
CA GLY A 169 -3.98 0.18 -5.85
C GLY A 169 -4.46 -0.02 -7.29
N ASP A 170 -5.49 -0.84 -7.50
CA ASP A 170 -6.13 -1.03 -8.80
C ASP A 170 -6.98 0.17 -9.24
N LEU A 171 -7.29 1.10 -8.32
CA LEU A 171 -8.02 2.32 -8.63
C LEU A 171 -7.01 3.38 -9.12
N PRO A 172 -7.07 3.84 -10.39
CA PRO A 172 -6.12 4.82 -10.91
C PRO A 172 -5.99 6.09 -10.05
N PRO A 173 -7.09 6.68 -9.51
CA PRO A 173 -6.98 7.87 -8.68
C PRO A 173 -6.13 7.68 -7.41
N VAL A 174 -6.05 6.46 -6.87
CA VAL A 174 -5.26 6.16 -5.67
C VAL A 174 -3.80 5.96 -6.03
N SER A 175 -3.51 5.13 -7.03
CA SER A 175 -2.12 4.86 -7.44
C SER A 175 -1.44 6.12 -8.01
N GLU A 176 -2.18 6.95 -8.77
CA GLU A 176 -1.74 8.28 -9.20
C GLU A 176 -1.42 9.19 -8.01
N ALA A 177 -2.32 9.27 -7.02
CA ALA A 177 -2.13 10.12 -5.86
C ALA A 177 -0.91 9.73 -5.01
N ILE A 178 -0.60 8.42 -4.90
CA ILE A 178 0.62 7.97 -4.23
C ILE A 178 1.84 8.32 -5.08
N ALA A 179 1.80 8.08 -6.40
CA ALA A 179 2.90 8.35 -7.32
C ALA A 179 3.26 9.84 -7.43
N GLU A 180 2.32 10.74 -7.18
CA GLU A 180 2.56 12.19 -7.15
C GLU A 180 3.35 12.67 -5.93
N ARG A 181 3.47 11.86 -4.86
CA ARG A 181 4.14 12.27 -3.62
C ARG A 181 5.67 12.40 -3.82
N PRO A 182 6.31 13.44 -3.26
CA PRO A 182 7.73 13.72 -3.50
C PRO A 182 8.67 12.75 -2.75
N LEU A 183 8.25 12.23 -1.60
CA LEU A 183 9.03 11.34 -0.75
C LEU A 183 8.28 10.02 -0.58
N LEU A 184 8.76 8.99 -1.28
CA LEU A 184 8.24 7.63 -1.18
C LEU A 184 9.35 6.67 -0.76
N PRO A 185 9.10 5.77 0.21
CA PRO A 185 10.00 4.66 0.49
C PRO A 185 10.19 3.78 -0.75
N MET A 186 11.39 3.27 -0.96
CA MET A 186 11.70 2.40 -2.11
C MET A 186 10.75 1.20 -2.25
N PRO A 187 10.37 0.48 -1.18
CA PRO A 187 9.41 -0.62 -1.29
C PRO A 187 8.05 -0.21 -1.87
N VAL A 188 7.58 1.02 -1.58
CA VAL A 188 6.33 1.56 -2.12
C VAL A 188 6.47 1.91 -3.60
N VAL A 189 7.62 2.48 -3.98
CA VAL A 189 7.94 2.81 -5.38
C VAL A 189 7.98 1.54 -6.23
N GLU A 190 8.65 0.50 -5.76
CA GLU A 190 8.69 -0.79 -6.46
C GLU A 190 7.29 -1.31 -6.73
N ARG A 191 6.42 -1.37 -5.72
CA ARG A 191 5.04 -1.83 -5.90
C ARG A 191 4.24 -0.95 -6.86
N LEU A 192 4.40 0.37 -6.81
CA LEU A 192 3.74 1.29 -7.74
C LEU A 192 4.10 1.01 -9.20
N LEU A 193 5.36 0.65 -9.48
CA LEU A 193 5.79 0.29 -10.83
C LEU A 193 5.02 -0.90 -11.41
N HIS A 194 4.27 -1.66 -10.62
CA HIS A 194 3.46 -2.78 -11.10
C HIS A 194 2.02 -2.37 -11.38
N LEU A 195 1.52 -1.38 -10.64
CA LEU A 195 0.12 -0.97 -10.63
C LEU A 195 -0.17 0.18 -11.59
N VAL A 196 0.82 1.03 -11.87
CA VAL A 196 0.64 2.22 -12.70
C VAL A 196 0.93 1.97 -14.18
N SER A 197 0.37 2.83 -15.04
CA SER A 197 0.60 2.83 -16.49
C SER A 197 2.05 3.12 -16.85
N GLU A 198 2.48 2.83 -18.08
CA GLU A 198 3.86 3.09 -18.52
C GLU A 198 4.22 4.58 -18.40
N GLU A 199 3.28 5.49 -18.69
CA GLU A 199 3.51 6.95 -18.58
C GLU A 199 3.81 7.38 -17.14
N LEU A 200 3.09 6.82 -16.16
CA LEU A 200 3.34 7.10 -14.75
C LEU A 200 4.64 6.46 -14.25
N ARG A 201 5.05 5.32 -14.81
CA ARG A 201 6.36 4.70 -14.51
C ARG A 201 7.51 5.58 -14.97
N GLU A 202 7.42 6.17 -16.15
CA GLU A 202 8.41 7.12 -16.65
C GLU A 202 8.51 8.34 -15.72
N GLY A 203 7.37 8.92 -15.33
CA GLY A 203 7.32 10.02 -14.38
C GLY A 203 7.90 9.69 -13.00
N LEU A 204 7.63 8.48 -12.48
CA LEU A 204 8.22 7.99 -11.23
C LEU A 204 9.74 7.81 -11.34
N ALA A 205 10.22 7.24 -12.44
CA ALA A 205 11.64 7.02 -12.67
C ALA A 205 12.41 8.35 -12.76
N GLU A 206 11.84 9.35 -13.42
CA GLU A 206 12.43 10.69 -13.50
C GLU A 206 12.47 11.38 -12.12
N ARG A 207 11.36 11.39 -11.39
CA ARG A 207 11.26 12.05 -10.07
C ARG A 207 12.18 11.42 -9.03
N HIS A 208 12.23 10.09 -8.98
CA HIS A 208 13.05 9.34 -8.02
C HIS A 208 14.46 9.02 -8.55
N ARG A 209 14.84 9.56 -9.72
CA ARG A 209 16.17 9.37 -10.34
C ARG A 209 16.56 7.90 -10.48
N ILE A 210 15.58 7.04 -10.79
CA ILE A 210 15.81 5.63 -10.99
C ILE A 210 16.45 5.45 -12.37
N SER A 211 17.63 4.81 -12.40
CA SER A 211 18.28 4.48 -13.66
C SER A 211 17.38 3.62 -14.55
N PRO A 212 17.33 3.83 -15.88
CA PRO A 212 16.55 3.01 -16.79
C PRO A 212 16.88 1.51 -16.70
N VAL A 213 18.11 1.17 -16.30
CA VAL A 213 18.55 -0.21 -16.07
C VAL A 213 17.85 -0.80 -14.84
N VAL A 214 17.86 -0.07 -13.73
CA VAL A 214 17.24 -0.48 -12.46
C VAL A 214 15.72 -0.56 -12.62
N LEU A 215 15.09 0.40 -13.30
CA LEU A 215 13.67 0.39 -13.60
C LEU A 215 13.25 -0.88 -14.36
N ARG A 216 14.01 -1.26 -15.40
CA ARG A 216 13.75 -2.49 -16.16
C ARG A 216 13.91 -3.74 -15.30
N GLN A 217 14.92 -3.77 -14.41
CA GLN A 217 15.12 -4.87 -13.49
C GLN A 217 13.96 -4.99 -12.49
N LEU A 218 13.53 -3.90 -11.85
CA LEU A 218 12.42 -3.87 -10.89
C LEU A 218 11.09 -4.29 -11.54
N VAL A 219 10.79 -3.74 -12.72
CA VAL A 219 9.61 -4.14 -13.51
C VAL A 219 9.69 -5.61 -13.91
N GLY A 220 10.88 -6.10 -14.27
CA GLY A 220 11.12 -7.52 -14.57
C GLY A 220 10.82 -8.42 -13.38
N ARG A 221 11.44 -8.16 -12.23
CA ARG A 221 11.31 -8.93 -10.98
C ARG A 221 9.86 -9.10 -10.54
N ALA A 222 9.06 -8.07 -10.73
CA ALA A 222 7.68 -8.06 -10.31
C ALA A 222 6.71 -8.69 -11.30
N ARG A 223 6.99 -8.54 -12.60
CA ARG A 223 6.27 -9.31 -13.62
C ARG A 223 6.48 -10.80 -13.38
N GLU A 224 7.68 -11.21 -13.00
CA GLU A 224 7.97 -12.59 -12.61
C GLU A 224 7.16 -13.01 -11.36
N ALA A 225 7.11 -12.16 -10.34
CA ALA A 225 6.29 -12.35 -9.13
C ALA A 225 4.82 -12.62 -9.45
N ALA A 226 4.22 -11.79 -10.31
CA ALA A 226 2.83 -11.90 -10.72
C ALA A 226 2.55 -13.12 -11.61
N THR A 227 3.58 -13.68 -12.25
CA THR A 227 3.43 -14.82 -13.17
C THR A 227 3.28 -16.15 -12.39
N LEU A 228 3.91 -16.28 -11.22
CA LEU A 228 3.89 -17.54 -10.45
C LEU A 228 2.48 -17.95 -9.94
N PRO A 229 1.65 -17.05 -9.37
CA PRO A 229 0.29 -17.40 -8.98
C PRO A 229 -0.59 -17.87 -10.15
N LEU A 230 -0.31 -17.39 -11.37
CA LEU A 230 -1.04 -17.77 -12.58
C LEU A 230 -0.66 -19.17 -13.08
N LEU A 231 0.46 -19.75 -12.62
CA LEU A 231 0.89 -21.11 -12.97
C LEU A 231 0.04 -22.17 -12.28
N LYS A 232 -0.32 -21.97 -11.00
CA LYS A 232 -1.10 -22.94 -10.20
C LYS A 232 -2.37 -23.47 -10.89
N PRO A 233 -3.26 -22.63 -11.47
CA PRO A 233 -4.45 -23.12 -12.16
C PRO A 233 -4.18 -23.78 -13.53
N VAL A 234 -3.02 -23.52 -14.13
CA VAL A 234 -2.66 -24.00 -15.49
C VAL A 234 -1.84 -25.30 -15.43
N ALA A 235 -1.12 -25.54 -14.34
CA ALA A 235 -0.23 -26.70 -14.14
C ALA A 235 -0.96 -28.06 -14.25
N GLY A 236 -2.28 -28.10 -14.01
CA GLY A 236 -3.09 -29.32 -14.13
C GLY A 236 -3.41 -29.76 -15.56
N ARG A 237 -3.12 -28.93 -16.58
CA ARG A 237 -3.41 -29.24 -18.00
C ARG A 237 -2.17 -29.02 -18.85
N ALA A 238 -1.54 -30.13 -19.26
CA ALA A 238 -0.29 -30.11 -20.04
C ALA A 238 -0.37 -29.25 -21.31
N HIS A 239 -1.53 -29.23 -21.99
CA HIS A 239 -1.71 -28.43 -23.20
C HIS A 239 -1.73 -26.92 -22.91
N ASP A 240 -2.47 -26.49 -21.89
CA ASP A 240 -2.57 -25.08 -21.50
C ASP A 240 -1.22 -24.55 -20.99
N LEU A 241 -0.48 -25.40 -20.27
CA LEU A 241 0.88 -25.08 -19.81
C LEU A 241 1.86 -24.87 -20.96
N SER A 242 1.83 -25.74 -21.97
CA SER A 242 2.68 -25.60 -23.15
C SER A 242 2.38 -24.32 -23.95
N LEU A 243 1.10 -23.96 -24.09
CA LEU A 243 0.67 -22.70 -24.70
C LEU A 243 1.12 -21.48 -23.88
N PHE A 244 1.00 -21.55 -22.55
CA PHE A 244 1.42 -20.48 -21.64
C PHE A 244 2.93 -20.26 -21.70
N VAL A 245 3.72 -21.33 -21.65
CA VAL A 245 5.18 -21.28 -21.80
C VAL A 245 5.58 -20.74 -23.18
N GLY A 246 4.89 -21.14 -24.24
CA GLY A 246 5.09 -20.60 -25.58
C GLY A 246 4.83 -19.09 -25.65
N HIS A 247 3.78 -18.61 -24.99
CA HIS A 247 3.50 -17.18 -24.85
C HIS A 247 4.60 -16.44 -24.07
N LEU A 248 5.09 -17.03 -22.97
CA LEU A 248 6.21 -16.46 -22.21
C LEU A 248 7.51 -16.42 -23.03
N LEU A 249 7.78 -17.43 -23.85
CA LEU A 249 8.97 -17.47 -24.71
C LEU A 249 8.90 -16.40 -25.80
N THR A 250 7.77 -16.28 -26.49
CA THR A 250 7.56 -15.30 -27.57
C THR A 250 7.56 -13.85 -27.09
N SER A 251 7.11 -13.61 -25.87
CA SER A 251 7.14 -12.29 -25.23
C SER A 251 8.48 -11.96 -24.54
N ASN A 252 9.52 -12.79 -24.69
CA ASN A 252 10.81 -12.69 -23.97
C ASN A 252 10.66 -12.63 -22.43
N ARG A 253 9.59 -13.23 -21.90
CA ARG A 253 9.28 -13.28 -20.46
C ARG A 253 9.77 -14.55 -19.76
N LEU A 254 10.23 -15.55 -20.51
CA LEU A 254 10.77 -16.78 -19.94
C LEU A 254 12.22 -16.57 -19.48
N THR A 255 12.44 -15.94 -18.31
CA THR A 255 13.77 -15.64 -17.76
C THR A 255 14.35 -16.80 -16.95
N ALA A 256 15.67 -16.75 -16.69
CA ALA A 256 16.35 -17.73 -15.83
C ALA A 256 15.77 -17.71 -14.40
N SER A 257 15.55 -16.50 -13.87
CA SER A 257 14.95 -16.27 -12.56
C SER A 257 13.52 -16.82 -12.48
N LEU A 258 12.68 -16.60 -13.49
CA LEU A 258 11.33 -17.17 -13.53
C LEU A 258 11.35 -18.71 -13.54
N MET A 259 12.23 -19.32 -14.33
CA MET A 259 12.41 -20.77 -14.37
C MET A 259 12.87 -21.32 -13.03
N PHE A 260 13.79 -20.63 -12.35
CA PHE A 260 14.26 -21.02 -11.02
C PHE A 260 13.18 -20.91 -9.95
N ARG A 261 12.41 -19.81 -9.97
CA ARG A 261 11.32 -19.60 -9.02
C ARG A 261 10.20 -20.63 -9.20
N GLY A 262 9.84 -20.94 -10.45
CA GLY A 262 8.91 -22.03 -10.72
C GLY A 262 9.39 -23.36 -10.16
N LEU A 263 10.69 -23.65 -10.30
CA LEU A 263 11.31 -24.85 -9.72
C LEU A 263 11.26 -24.83 -8.18
N CYS A 264 11.60 -23.72 -7.53
CA CYS A 264 11.55 -23.57 -6.08
C CYS A 264 10.13 -23.61 -5.53
N ALA A 265 9.14 -23.17 -6.30
CA ALA A 265 7.72 -23.28 -5.98
C ALA A 265 7.17 -24.72 -6.12
N GLY A 266 8.00 -25.69 -6.53
CA GLY A 266 7.59 -27.08 -6.73
C GLY A 266 6.94 -27.37 -8.08
N GLU A 267 6.87 -26.40 -8.99
CA GLU A 267 6.24 -26.54 -10.30
C GLU A 267 7.20 -27.15 -11.33
N LEU A 268 7.57 -28.43 -11.12
CA LEU A 268 8.51 -29.15 -11.99
C LEU A 268 7.99 -29.24 -13.44
N ALA A 269 6.68 -29.44 -13.63
CA ALA A 269 6.06 -29.50 -14.95
C ALA A 269 6.31 -28.21 -15.76
N PHE A 270 6.19 -27.04 -15.12
CA PHE A 270 6.50 -25.75 -15.74
C PHE A 270 7.98 -25.66 -16.13
N PHE A 271 8.89 -26.08 -15.24
CA PHE A 271 10.32 -26.05 -15.53
C PHE A 271 10.69 -26.95 -16.72
N LEU A 272 10.12 -28.16 -16.80
CA LEU A 272 10.35 -29.09 -17.91
C LEU A 272 9.83 -28.53 -19.25
N GLU A 273 8.62 -27.98 -19.27
CA GLU A 273 8.06 -27.32 -20.46
C GLU A 273 8.87 -26.08 -20.85
N ALA A 274 9.34 -25.29 -19.88
CA ALA A 274 10.21 -24.14 -20.12
C ALA A 274 11.54 -24.54 -20.77
N VAL A 275 12.16 -25.63 -20.29
CA VAL A 275 13.38 -26.20 -20.88
C VAL A 275 13.11 -26.73 -22.28
N ALA A 276 12.01 -27.48 -22.48
CA ALA A 276 11.61 -28.00 -23.78
C ALA A 276 11.44 -26.88 -24.81
N ALA A 277 10.73 -25.81 -24.44
CA ALA A 277 10.49 -24.65 -25.28
C ALA A 277 11.77 -23.87 -25.61
N ARG A 278 12.64 -23.62 -24.61
CA ARG A 278 13.93 -22.91 -24.79
C ARG A 278 14.92 -23.69 -25.64
N CYS A 279 15.08 -24.99 -25.37
CA CYS A 279 16.01 -25.85 -26.09
C CYS A 279 15.45 -26.35 -27.43
N ARG A 280 14.16 -26.15 -27.71
CA ARG A 280 13.43 -26.66 -28.89
C ARG A 280 13.51 -28.19 -29.00
N ILE A 281 13.30 -28.86 -27.88
CA ILE A 281 13.26 -30.32 -27.76
C ILE A 281 11.87 -30.77 -27.31
N GLY A 282 11.51 -32.03 -27.51
CA GLY A 282 10.24 -32.57 -27.00
C GLY A 282 10.22 -32.66 -25.47
N SER A 283 9.04 -32.54 -24.85
CA SER A 283 8.87 -32.55 -23.39
C SER A 283 9.46 -33.81 -22.73
N GLU A 284 9.34 -34.97 -23.38
CA GLU A 284 9.91 -36.22 -22.87
C GLU A 284 11.44 -36.23 -22.88
N ALA A 285 12.06 -35.65 -23.91
CA ALA A 285 13.52 -35.50 -23.98
C ALA A 285 14.02 -34.50 -22.94
N ALA A 286 13.27 -33.41 -22.70
CA ALA A 286 13.57 -32.47 -21.63
C ALA A 286 13.49 -33.13 -20.26
N ARG A 287 12.46 -33.96 -20.01
CA ARG A 287 12.29 -34.74 -18.78
C ARG A 287 13.48 -35.67 -18.53
N GLN A 288 13.89 -36.44 -19.53
CA GLN A 288 15.05 -37.33 -19.43
C GLN A 288 16.34 -36.55 -19.15
N LEU A 289 16.59 -35.45 -19.85
CA LEU A 289 17.81 -34.65 -19.65
C LEU A 289 17.86 -33.97 -18.27
N VAL A 290 16.72 -33.48 -17.77
CA VAL A 290 16.64 -32.80 -16.47
C VAL A 290 16.65 -33.79 -15.31
N LEU A 291 16.00 -34.95 -15.43
CA LEU A 291 15.88 -35.91 -14.32
C LEU A 291 16.98 -36.97 -14.32
N GLU A 292 17.40 -37.45 -15.48
CA GLU A 292 18.35 -38.57 -15.63
C GLU A 292 19.73 -38.10 -16.09
N GLY A 293 19.82 -36.96 -16.78
CA GLY A 293 21.06 -36.45 -17.37
C GLY A 293 22.12 -35.91 -16.40
N GLY A 294 21.84 -35.86 -15.09
CA GLY A 294 22.79 -35.40 -14.07
C GLY A 294 23.31 -33.97 -14.28
N ALA A 295 24.50 -33.67 -13.74
CA ALA A 295 25.12 -32.35 -13.84
C ALA A 295 25.51 -31.95 -15.28
N LEU A 296 25.89 -32.93 -16.10
CA LEU A 296 26.31 -32.72 -17.49
C LEU A 296 25.12 -32.42 -18.43
N GLY A 297 23.96 -33.06 -18.18
CA GLY A 297 22.72 -32.77 -18.90
C GLY A 297 22.24 -31.33 -18.66
N LEU A 298 22.26 -30.90 -17.40
CA LEU A 298 21.86 -29.53 -17.04
C LEU A 298 22.80 -28.48 -17.63
N ARG A 299 24.11 -28.74 -17.66
CA ARG A 299 25.07 -27.83 -18.30
C ARG A 299 24.78 -27.64 -19.79
N ARG A 300 24.49 -28.73 -20.52
CA ARG A 300 24.11 -28.64 -21.95
C ARG A 300 22.81 -27.87 -22.15
N ILE A 301 21.84 -28.05 -21.25
CA ILE A 301 20.59 -27.27 -21.28
C ILE A 301 20.90 -25.79 -21.13
N PHE A 302 21.74 -25.39 -20.17
CA PHE A 302 22.10 -23.99 -19.96
C PHE A 302 22.82 -23.38 -21.17
N GLU A 303 23.76 -24.12 -21.76
CA GLU A 303 24.47 -23.71 -22.97
C GLU A 303 23.52 -23.55 -24.17
N GLN A 304 22.60 -24.50 -24.39
CA GLN A 304 21.64 -24.48 -25.50
C GLN A 304 20.52 -23.44 -25.29
N ALA A 305 20.05 -23.29 -24.05
CA ALA A 305 19.03 -22.32 -23.65
C ALA A 305 19.59 -20.89 -23.51
N ARG A 306 20.91 -20.70 -23.68
CA ARG A 306 21.63 -19.44 -23.48
C ARG A 306 21.40 -18.83 -22.08
N LEU A 307 21.33 -19.69 -21.08
CA LEU A 307 21.25 -19.29 -19.68
C LEU A 307 22.65 -19.03 -19.12
N PRO A 308 22.82 -18.06 -18.20
CA PRO A 308 24.12 -17.83 -17.56
C PRO A 308 24.60 -19.07 -16.80
N ILE A 309 25.80 -19.54 -17.12
CA ILE A 309 26.40 -20.74 -16.50
C ILE A 309 26.65 -20.52 -14.99
N ALA A 310 26.82 -19.27 -14.55
CA ALA A 310 26.95 -18.91 -13.13
C ALA A 310 25.72 -19.33 -12.30
N LEU A 311 24.53 -19.43 -12.90
CA LEU A 311 23.30 -19.84 -12.22
C LEU A 311 23.13 -21.36 -12.15
N LEU A 312 24.10 -22.14 -12.63
CA LEU A 312 23.99 -23.60 -12.66
C LEU A 312 24.02 -24.25 -11.26
N PRO A 313 24.84 -23.83 -10.28
CA PRO A 313 24.86 -24.43 -8.95
C PRO A 313 23.50 -24.37 -8.21
N PRO A 314 22.80 -23.21 -8.14
CA PRO A 314 21.48 -23.15 -7.51
C PRO A 314 20.44 -24.12 -8.10
N PHE A 315 20.42 -24.26 -9.43
CA PHE A 315 19.51 -25.20 -10.10
C PHE A 315 19.88 -26.67 -9.84
N GLN A 316 21.17 -26.98 -9.69
CA GLN A 316 21.60 -28.33 -9.33
C GLN A 316 21.17 -28.71 -7.93
N SER A 317 21.36 -27.82 -6.95
CA SER A 317 20.92 -28.05 -5.57
C SER A 317 19.40 -28.23 -5.49
N ALA A 318 18.63 -27.37 -6.15
CA ALA A 318 17.17 -27.51 -6.22
C ALA A 318 16.72 -28.85 -6.86
N LEU A 319 17.32 -29.23 -8.00
CA LEU A 319 16.99 -30.50 -8.66
C LEU A 319 17.45 -31.73 -7.87
N ALA A 320 18.54 -31.65 -7.12
CA ALA A 320 19.00 -32.74 -6.27
C ALA A 320 17.98 -33.07 -5.17
N VAL A 321 17.42 -32.04 -4.54
CA VAL A 321 16.34 -32.19 -3.55
C VAL A 321 15.08 -32.77 -4.20
N ILE A 322 14.65 -32.24 -5.35
CA ILE A 322 13.46 -32.73 -6.06
C ILE A 322 13.60 -34.21 -6.46
N ARG A 323 14.81 -34.65 -6.85
CA ARG A 323 15.07 -36.07 -7.16
C ARG A 323 15.06 -36.94 -5.91
N ALA A 324 15.57 -36.45 -4.80
CA ALA A 324 15.59 -37.17 -3.52
C ALA A 324 14.19 -37.27 -2.89
N CYS A 325 13.36 -36.25 -3.10
CA CYS A 325 12.00 -36.14 -2.62
C CYS A 325 10.96 -36.63 -3.65
N ARG A 326 11.32 -37.49 -4.61
CA ARG A 326 10.34 -38.16 -5.48
C ARG A 326 9.37 -39.00 -4.62
N PHE A 327 8.34 -38.34 -4.09
CA PHE A 327 7.11 -38.94 -3.64
C PHE A 327 6.40 -39.44 -4.90
N ASP A 328 5.97 -40.69 -4.91
CA ASP A 328 5.15 -41.24 -5.98
C ASP A 328 3.81 -40.48 -5.98
N ASP A 329 3.67 -39.51 -6.90
CA ASP A 329 2.49 -38.63 -7.09
C ASP A 329 1.18 -39.40 -7.38
N GLU A 330 1.19 -40.74 -7.43
CA GLU A 330 0.07 -41.54 -7.91
C GLU A 330 -1.01 -41.87 -6.83
N GLU A 331 -0.81 -41.59 -5.53
CA GLU A 331 -1.76 -42.00 -4.47
C GLU A 331 -1.98 -41.02 -3.29
N LEU A 332 -1.79 -39.70 -3.44
CA LEU A 332 -2.05 -38.73 -2.34
C LEU A 332 -3.35 -37.92 -2.50
N ASP A 333 -4.06 -37.72 -1.38
CA ASP A 333 -5.26 -36.88 -1.31
C ASP A 333 -4.86 -35.39 -1.58
N PRO A 334 -5.72 -34.54 -2.18
CA PRO A 334 -5.33 -33.19 -2.63
C PRO A 334 -4.78 -32.26 -1.52
N GLY A 335 -5.17 -32.49 -0.26
CA GLY A 335 -4.65 -31.75 0.90
C GLY A 335 -3.23 -32.17 1.29
N GLU A 336 -2.94 -33.47 1.27
CA GLU A 336 -1.61 -34.02 1.57
C GLU A 336 -0.59 -33.67 0.47
N ALA A 337 -1.06 -33.51 -0.78
CA ALA A 337 -0.25 -33.02 -1.88
C ALA A 337 0.17 -31.54 -1.73
N GLU A 338 -0.66 -30.70 -1.10
CA GLU A 338 -0.32 -29.28 -0.86
C GLU A 338 0.70 -29.14 0.29
N ASP A 339 0.56 -29.95 1.33
CA ASP A 339 1.53 -30.03 2.43
C ASP A 339 2.87 -30.61 1.98
N ALA A 340 2.86 -31.69 1.17
CA ALA A 340 4.08 -32.27 0.59
C ALA A 340 4.81 -31.29 -0.34
N ARG A 341 4.07 -30.48 -1.11
CA ARG A 341 4.65 -29.40 -1.95
C ARG A 341 5.29 -28.31 -1.10
N ARG A 342 4.67 -27.95 0.03
CA ARG A 342 5.21 -26.96 0.96
C ARG A 342 6.49 -27.48 1.62
N GLU A 343 6.51 -28.74 2.06
CA GLU A 343 7.72 -29.38 2.60
C GLU A 343 8.84 -29.45 1.56
N LEU A 344 8.52 -29.79 0.31
CA LEU A 344 9.47 -29.79 -0.80
C LEU A 344 10.04 -28.39 -1.05
N GLN A 345 9.20 -27.36 -1.06
CA GLN A 345 9.61 -25.97 -1.23
C GLN A 345 10.60 -25.56 -0.13
N ILE A 346 10.30 -25.86 1.13
CA ILE A 346 11.17 -25.56 2.27
C ILE A 346 12.51 -26.31 2.15
N ALA A 347 12.48 -27.59 1.78
CA ALA A 347 13.70 -28.40 1.61
C ALA A 347 14.58 -27.91 0.45
N VAL A 348 13.97 -27.52 -0.67
CA VAL A 348 14.68 -26.95 -1.83
C VAL A 348 15.34 -25.63 -1.45
N LEU A 349 14.60 -24.73 -0.81
CA LEU A 349 15.13 -23.44 -0.37
C LEU A 349 16.27 -23.62 0.62
N ALA A 350 16.09 -24.43 1.67
CA ALA A 350 17.13 -24.69 2.68
C ALA A 350 18.43 -25.22 2.06
N ARG A 351 18.33 -26.17 1.12
CA ARG A 351 19.50 -26.74 0.46
C ARG A 351 20.20 -25.77 -0.48
N VAL A 352 19.43 -24.98 -1.22
CA VAL A 352 19.97 -23.93 -2.09
C VAL A 352 20.71 -22.88 -1.25
N PHE A 353 20.16 -22.50 -0.10
CA PHE A 353 20.84 -21.56 0.81
C PHE A 353 22.12 -22.15 1.39
N GLU A 354 22.10 -23.39 1.88
CA GLU A 354 23.29 -24.08 2.40
C GLU A 354 24.42 -24.18 1.36
N ASP A 355 24.08 -24.53 0.11
CA ASP A 355 25.08 -24.78 -0.93
C ASP A 355 25.56 -23.49 -1.63
N CYS A 356 24.77 -22.40 -1.62
CA CYS A 356 25.04 -21.21 -2.43
C CYS A 356 25.30 -19.91 -1.63
N SER A 357 25.14 -19.89 -0.29
CA SER A 357 25.35 -18.68 0.54
C SER A 357 26.77 -18.12 0.48
N ASP A 358 27.77 -18.98 0.26
CA ASP A 358 29.19 -18.62 0.28
C ASP A 358 29.75 -18.27 -1.11
N THR A 359 28.90 -18.12 -2.12
CA THR A 359 29.34 -17.91 -3.50
C THR A 359 29.59 -16.43 -3.76
N GLU A 360 30.81 -16.04 -4.18
CA GLU A 360 31.15 -14.65 -4.56
C GLU A 360 30.58 -14.22 -5.95
N GLU A 361 29.54 -14.89 -6.45
CA GLU A 361 28.97 -14.65 -7.78
C GLU A 361 27.76 -13.71 -7.69
N PRO A 362 27.83 -12.45 -8.18
CA PRO A 362 26.79 -11.45 -7.98
C PRO A 362 25.44 -11.81 -8.61
N GLN A 363 25.45 -12.68 -9.62
CA GLN A 363 24.23 -13.18 -10.26
C GLN A 363 23.48 -14.20 -9.39
N VAL A 364 24.21 -14.96 -8.57
CA VAL A 364 23.65 -15.93 -7.62
C VAL A 364 23.08 -15.18 -6.42
N ASP A 365 23.82 -14.22 -5.88
CA ASP A 365 23.35 -13.36 -4.79
C ASP A 365 22.06 -12.60 -5.17
N GLU A 366 22.01 -12.05 -6.39
CA GLU A 366 20.82 -11.36 -6.87
C GLU A 366 19.62 -12.31 -6.99
N LEU A 367 19.84 -13.56 -7.43
CA LEU A 367 18.80 -14.58 -7.55
C LEU A 367 18.27 -15.00 -6.17
N LEU A 368 19.15 -15.14 -5.18
CA LEU A 368 18.80 -15.48 -3.80
C LEU A 368 18.03 -14.33 -3.14
N MET A 369 18.53 -13.08 -3.24
CA MET A 369 17.83 -11.89 -2.74
C MET A 369 16.42 -11.76 -3.32
N GLN A 370 16.26 -12.06 -4.61
CA GLN A 370 14.96 -12.06 -5.27
C GLN A 370 13.99 -13.15 -4.78
N LEU A 371 14.49 -14.28 -4.27
CA LEU A 371 13.66 -15.28 -3.60
C LEU A 371 13.22 -14.79 -2.21
N PHE A 372 14.07 -14.00 -1.53
CA PHE A 372 13.77 -13.42 -0.21
C PHE A 372 12.59 -12.44 -0.23
N ASP A 373 12.48 -11.58 -1.25
CA ASP A 373 11.46 -10.52 -1.24
C ASP A 373 10.01 -11.02 -1.42
N GLN A 374 9.80 -12.27 -1.84
CA GLN A 374 8.49 -12.73 -2.34
C GLN A 374 8.04 -14.09 -1.80
N THR A 375 8.88 -14.78 -1.02
CA THR A 375 8.47 -16.01 -0.32
C THR A 375 7.74 -15.62 0.98
N PRO A 376 6.63 -16.27 1.35
CA PRO A 376 5.94 -15.99 2.61
C PRO A 376 6.92 -16.11 3.78
N ALA A 377 7.01 -15.07 4.63
CA ALA A 377 7.99 -15.00 5.73
C ALA A 377 8.03 -16.30 6.57
N ALA A 378 6.88 -16.92 6.83
CA ALA A 378 6.79 -18.19 7.56
C ALA A 378 7.51 -19.38 6.91
N ALA A 379 7.49 -19.50 5.57
CA ALA A 379 8.19 -20.57 4.86
C ALA A 379 9.71 -20.29 4.77
N MET A 380 10.09 -19.02 4.85
CA MET A 380 11.48 -18.57 4.86
C MET A 380 12.14 -18.81 6.20
N ASP A 381 11.47 -18.40 7.29
CA ASP A 381 11.96 -18.58 8.66
C ASP A 381 12.22 -20.07 8.95
N GLU A 382 11.30 -20.93 8.53
CA GLU A 382 11.41 -22.39 8.69
C GLU A 382 12.51 -23.02 7.80
N ALA A 383 12.74 -22.49 6.59
CA ALA A 383 13.83 -22.92 5.72
C ALA A 383 15.21 -22.51 6.27
N MET A 384 15.30 -21.31 6.85
CA MET A 384 16.53 -20.76 7.44
C MET A 384 16.89 -21.45 8.76
N ASP A 385 15.91 -21.72 9.61
CA ASP A 385 16.08 -22.54 10.83
C ASP A 385 16.61 -23.94 10.48
N ARG A 386 16.10 -24.52 9.40
CA ARG A 386 16.54 -25.84 8.91
C ARG A 386 17.93 -25.81 8.25
N ALA A 387 18.34 -24.67 7.70
CA ALA A 387 19.67 -24.44 7.14
C ALA A 387 20.72 -24.01 8.18
N GLY A 388 20.32 -23.72 9.43
CA GLY A 388 21.23 -23.39 10.53
C GLY A 388 21.84 -21.98 10.46
N MET A 389 21.23 -21.04 9.73
CA MET A 389 21.70 -19.65 9.61
C MET A 389 20.77 -18.68 10.35
N PRO A 390 21.18 -18.04 11.46
CA PRO A 390 20.36 -17.07 12.16
C PRO A 390 20.28 -15.73 11.40
N PHE A 391 19.07 -15.19 11.26
CA PHE A 391 18.83 -13.89 10.63
C PHE A 391 19.35 -12.75 11.50
N ALA A 392 20.25 -11.92 10.96
CA ALA A 392 20.55 -10.59 11.49
C ALA A 392 20.11 -9.57 10.42
N PRO A 393 18.97 -8.89 10.61
CA PRO A 393 18.57 -7.82 9.70
C PRO A 393 19.56 -6.67 9.83
N VAL A 394 20.12 -6.22 8.70
CA VAL A 394 20.75 -4.89 8.58
C VAL A 394 19.81 -3.98 7.83
#